data_AF-A0A7C3JI99-F1
#
_entry.id   AF-A0A7C3JI99-F1
#
_cell.length_a   1.000
_cell.length_b   1.000
_cell.length_c   1.000
_cell.angle_alpha   90.00
_cell.angle_beta   90.00
_cell.angle_gamma   90.00
#
_symmetry.space_group_name_H-M   'P 1'
#
loop_
_entity.id
_entity.type
_entity.pdbx_description
1 polymer ?
#
loop_
_entity_poly.entity_id
_entity_poly.type
_entity_poly.pdbx_seq_one_letter_code
_entity_poly.pdbx_strand_id
1 'polypeptide(L)'
;MPLSYDDLIEPVIVRQESKSVAYCRCTRSKNLPFCDGSHVATHMQPFILELPQPETIAICRCWRSKDHPYCDGTHGRLVKPKERPPRAHG
;
A
#
# COMPACT_ATOMS: atom_id res chain seq x y z
N MET A 1 18.31 10.30 4.48
CA MET A 1 17.13 11.00 5.04
C MET A 1 16.10 9.94 5.37
N PRO A 2 15.62 9.81 6.62
CA PRO A 2 14.53 8.89 6.91
C PRO A 2 13.30 9.36 6.14
N LEU A 3 12.64 8.44 5.44
CA LEU A 3 11.36 8.70 4.78
C LEU A 3 10.38 9.27 5.81
N SER A 4 9.70 10.36 5.45
CA SER A 4 8.68 10.95 6.31
C SER A 4 7.47 10.01 6.39
N TYR A 5 6.62 10.20 7.41
CA TYR A 5 5.40 9.40 7.54
C TYR A 5 4.48 9.52 6.31
N ASP A 6 4.44 10.68 5.65
CA ASP A 6 3.64 10.85 4.43
C ASP A 6 4.18 9.96 3.32
N ASP A 7 5.51 9.92 3.12
CA ASP A 7 6.15 9.09 2.09
C ASP A 7 5.84 7.58 2.24
N LEU A 8 5.45 7.15 3.44
CA LEU A 8 5.04 5.78 3.73
C LEU A 8 3.60 5.47 3.32
N ILE A 9 2.70 6.46 3.35
CA ILE A 9 1.26 6.27 3.07
C ILE A 9 0.82 6.82 1.71
N GLU A 10 1.62 7.70 1.10
CA GLU A 10 1.39 8.23 -0.24
C GLU A 10 1.31 7.09 -1.27
N PRO A 11 0.33 7.14 -2.19
CA PRO A 11 0.18 6.13 -3.22
C PRO A 11 1.40 6.12 -4.13
N VAL A 12 1.72 4.95 -4.66
CA VAL A 12 2.76 4.82 -5.67
C VAL A 12 2.09 4.75 -7.04
N ILE A 13 2.60 5.56 -7.98
CA ILE A 13 2.15 5.55 -9.36
C ILE A 13 2.91 4.44 -10.09
N VAL A 14 2.18 3.43 -10.56
CA VAL A 14 2.73 2.27 -11.26
C VAL A 14 2.17 2.26 -12.68
N ARG A 15 3.05 2.18 -13.67
CA ARG A 15 2.66 1.81 -15.03
C ARG A 15 2.73 0.29 -15.16
N GLN A 16 1.58 -0.37 -15.17
CA GLN A 16 1.51 -1.82 -15.30
C GLN A 16 1.49 -2.19 -16.79
N GLU A 17 2.55 -2.83 -17.27
CA GLU A 17 2.61 -3.33 -18.66
C GLU A 17 2.17 -4.79 -18.80
N SER A 18 2.31 -5.57 -17.72
CA SER A 18 1.91 -6.98 -17.71
C SER A 18 0.41 -7.14 -17.54
N LYS A 19 -0.17 -8.13 -18.24
CA LYS A 19 -1.59 -8.44 -18.17
C LYS A 19 -2.06 -8.78 -16.75
N SER A 20 -1.22 -9.41 -15.93
CA SER A 20 -1.57 -9.82 -14.57
C SER A 20 -0.43 -9.49 -13.62
N VAL A 21 -0.72 -8.76 -12.53
CA VAL A 21 0.25 -8.37 -11.51
C VAL A 21 -0.33 -8.57 -10.12
N ALA A 22 0.47 -9.13 -9.21
CA ALA A 22 0.10 -9.32 -7.82
C ALA A 22 0.52 -8.12 -6.96
N TYR A 23 -0.45 -7.42 -6.37
CA TYR A 23 -0.23 -6.31 -5.45
C TYR A 23 -0.32 -6.76 -3.99
N CYS A 24 0.59 -6.23 -3.17
CA CYS A 24 0.68 -6.57 -1.76
C CYS A 24 -0.48 -5.99 -0.97
N ARG A 25 -1.11 -6.83 -0.15
CA ARG A 25 -2.09 -6.41 0.86
C ARG A 25 -1.64 -6.64 2.30
N CYS A 26 -0.54 -7.35 2.51
CA CYS A 26 -0.13 -7.83 3.82
C CYS A 26 0.86 -6.91 4.57
N THR A 27 1.31 -5.80 3.96
CA THR A 27 2.37 -4.88 4.46
C THR A 27 3.75 -5.49 4.70
N ARG A 28 3.92 -6.81 4.50
CA ARG A 28 5.19 -7.52 4.80
C ARG A 28 6.10 -7.66 3.60
N SER A 29 5.66 -7.27 2.41
CA SER A 29 6.49 -7.37 1.22
C SER A 29 7.71 -6.45 1.32
N LYS A 30 8.86 -6.95 0.88
CA LYS A 30 10.07 -6.13 0.68
C LYS A 30 10.06 -5.40 -0.67
N ASN A 31 9.11 -5.74 -1.55
CA ASN A 31 8.97 -5.19 -2.90
C ASN A 31 7.63 -4.45 -3.08
N LEU A 32 7.24 -3.66 -2.07
CA LEU A 32 6.03 -2.84 -2.14
C LEU A 32 6.09 -1.91 -3.38
N PRO A 33 5.00 -1.76 -4.13
CA PRO A 33 3.63 -2.20 -3.82
C PRO A 33 3.30 -3.65 -4.25
N PHE A 34 4.25 -4.37 -4.84
CA PHE A 34 4.03 -5.70 -5.38
C PHE A 34 4.11 -6.78 -4.30
N CYS A 35 3.50 -7.93 -4.58
CA CYS A 35 3.62 -9.11 -3.74
C CYS A 35 4.92 -9.86 -4.04
N ASP A 36 5.65 -10.26 -2.99
CA ASP A 36 6.87 -11.07 -3.06
C ASP A 36 6.71 -12.44 -2.37
N GLY A 37 5.48 -12.84 -2.05
CA GLY A 37 5.20 -14.08 -1.32
C GLY A 37 5.24 -13.96 0.21
N SER A 38 5.67 -12.82 0.78
CA SER A 38 5.69 -12.61 2.24
C SER A 38 4.31 -12.70 2.91
N HIS A 39 3.23 -12.68 2.13
CA HIS A 39 1.87 -12.86 2.60
C HIS A 39 1.59 -14.27 3.14
N VAL A 40 2.38 -15.29 2.79
CA VAL A 40 2.20 -16.67 3.28
C VAL A 40 2.31 -16.74 4.81
N ALA A 41 3.13 -15.88 5.43
CA ALA A 41 3.24 -15.76 6.88
C ALA A 41 2.05 -14.99 7.52
N THR A 42 1.02 -14.67 6.75
CA THR A 42 -0.16 -13.92 7.17
C THR A 42 -1.43 -14.62 6.66
N HIS A 43 -2.58 -14.31 7.23
CA HIS A 43 -3.87 -14.78 6.71
C HIS A 43 -4.43 -13.87 5.59
N MET A 44 -3.57 -13.12 4.91
CA MET A 44 -3.95 -12.18 3.86
C MET A 44 -3.48 -12.68 2.50
N GLN A 45 -4.33 -12.53 1.49
CA GLN A 45 -3.98 -12.82 0.10
C GLN A 45 -3.62 -11.53 -0.66
N PRO A 46 -2.69 -11.57 -1.62
CA PRO A 46 -2.43 -10.44 -2.51
C PRO A 46 -3.63 -10.18 -3.41
N PHE A 47 -3.72 -8.96 -3.94
CA PHE A 47 -4.71 -8.65 -4.97
C PHE A 47 -4.09 -8.91 -6.34
N ILE A 48 -4.67 -9.82 -7.11
CA ILE A 48 -4.26 -10.04 -8.51
C ILE A 48 -5.05 -9.07 -9.38
N LEU A 49 -4.36 -8.10 -9.96
CA LEU A 49 -4.95 -7.15 -10.89
C LEU A 49 -4.66 -7.55 -12.32
N GLU A 50 -5.72 -7.79 -13.08
CA GLU A 50 -5.65 -8.07 -14.50
C GLU A 50 -6.08 -6.86 -15.32
N LEU A 51 -5.23 -6.42 -16.25
CA LEU A 51 -5.50 -5.32 -17.16
C LEU A 51 -5.41 -5.82 -18.60
N PRO A 52 -6.39 -5.46 -19.46
CA PRO A 52 -6.34 -5.83 -20.86
C PRO A 52 -5.25 -5.08 -21.63
N GLN A 53 -4.83 -3.91 -21.15
CA GLN A 53 -3.84 -3.03 -21.79
C GLN A 53 -3.00 -2.33 -20.72
N PRO A 54 -1.80 -1.83 -21.08
CA PRO A 54 -0.95 -1.11 -20.14
C PRO A 54 -1.60 0.17 -19.63
N GLU A 55 -1.68 0.32 -18.30
CA GLU A 55 -2.32 1.46 -17.66
C GLU A 55 -1.45 2.01 -16.52
N THR A 56 -1.53 3.32 -16.30
CA THR A 56 -0.89 3.98 -15.16
C THR A 56 -1.88 4.09 -14.01
N ILE A 57 -1.54 3.50 -12.87
CA ILE A 57 -2.45 3.30 -11.75
C ILE A 57 -1.82 3.86 -10.47
N ALA A 58 -2.61 4.56 -9.68
CA ALA A 58 -2.25 4.92 -8.31
C ALA A 58 -2.55 3.75 -7.36
N ILE A 59 -1.51 3.10 -6.85
CA ILE A 59 -1.63 1.95 -5.96
C ILE A 59 -1.57 2.41 -4.49
N CYS A 60 -2.53 1.96 -3.71
CA CYS A 60 -2.67 2.28 -2.30
C CYS A 60 -1.48 1.76 -1.48
N ARG A 61 -0.90 2.65 -0.66
CA ARG A 61 0.13 2.32 0.35
C ARG A 61 -0.26 2.73 1.77
N CYS A 62 -1.53 3.08 2.00
CA CYS A 62 -2.03 3.35 3.34
C CYS A 62 -2.78 2.16 3.96
N TRP A 63 -3.06 1.11 3.16
CA TRP A 63 -3.86 -0.07 3.54
C TRP A 63 -5.28 0.24 4.05
N ARG A 64 -5.81 1.44 3.77
CA ARG A 64 -7.16 1.88 4.17
C ARG A 64 -8.12 2.14 3.02
N SER A 65 -7.65 2.02 1.78
CA SER A 65 -8.52 2.15 0.60
C SER A 65 -9.66 1.13 0.65
N LYS A 66 -10.85 1.53 0.20
CA LYS A 66 -11.97 0.61 0.03
C LYS A 66 -11.88 -0.16 -1.29
N ASP A 67 -11.15 0.39 -2.26
CA ASP A 67 -11.01 -0.11 -3.61
C ASP A 67 -9.60 -0.69 -3.85
N HIS A 68 -9.06 -1.47 -2.90
CA HIS A 68 -7.74 -2.09 -3.09
C HIS A 68 -7.69 -2.89 -4.40
N PRO A 69 -6.59 -2.80 -5.17
CA PRO A 69 -5.29 -2.21 -4.82
C PRO A 69 -5.20 -0.71 -5.12
N TYR A 70 -6.25 -0.10 -5.67
CA TYR A 70 -6.29 1.30 -6.07
C TYR A 70 -6.28 2.25 -4.88
N CYS A 71 -5.69 3.42 -5.09
CA CYS A 71 -5.80 4.55 -4.17
C CYS A 71 -7.13 5.28 -4.39
N ASP A 72 -7.91 5.43 -3.33
CA ASP A 72 -9.19 6.18 -3.30
C ASP A 72 -9.06 7.54 -2.58
N GLY A 73 -7.82 7.97 -2.28
CA GLY A 73 -7.55 9.20 -1.53
C GLY A 73 -7.74 9.08 -0.01
N THR A 74 -8.11 7.89 0.53
CA THR A 74 -8.30 7.72 1.98
C THR A 74 -7.07 8.10 2.80
N HIS A 75 -5.85 7.92 2.24
CA HIS A 75 -4.58 8.26 2.91
C HIS A 75 -4.51 9.72 3.37
N GLY A 76 -5.04 10.68 2.60
CA GLY A 76 -5.01 12.11 2.95
C GLY A 76 -5.87 12.46 4.17
N ARG A 77 -6.78 11.57 4.59
CA ARG A 77 -7.60 11.72 5.80
C ARG A 77 -6.98 11.02 7.02
N LEU A 78 -5.91 10.24 6.82
CA LEU A 78 -5.14 9.63 7.90
C LEU A 78 -4.11 10.65 8.41
N VAL A 79 -4.60 11.72 9.03
CA VAL A 79 -3.76 12.80 9.57
C VAL A 79 -2.73 12.23 10.56
N LYS A 80 -1.48 12.70 10.47
CA LYS A 80 -0.30 12.22 11.21
C LYS A 80 -0.48 12.16 12.74
N PRO A 81 0.21 11.22 13.42
CA PRO A 81 0.33 11.20 14.88
C PRO A 81 1.25 12.32 15.40
N LYS A 82 0.91 13.60 15.20
CA LYS A 82 1.53 14.71 15.94
C LYS A 82 0.85 15.00 17.28
N GLU A 83 -0.21 14.27 17.62
CA GLU A 83 -0.97 14.44 18.88
C GLU A 83 -1.06 13.16 19.71
N ARG A 84 -0.17 12.18 19.50
CA ARG A 84 -0.11 11.06 20.44
C ARG A 84 0.80 11.48 21.59
N PRO A 85 0.25 11.83 22.78
CA PRO A 85 1.10 12.11 23.93
C PRO A 85 2.02 10.90 24.17
N PRO A 86 3.24 11.12 24.69
CA PRO A 86 4.14 10.03 25.02
C PRO A 86 3.39 9.03 25.88
N ARG A 87 3.42 7.75 25.47
CA ARG A 87 2.86 6.69 26.30
C ARG A 87 3.70 6.65 27.57
N ALA A 88 3.12 7.12 28.68
CA ALA A 88 3.67 6.86 29.99
C ALA A 88 3.63 5.33 30.18
N HIS A 89 4.78 4.69 30.05
CA HIS A 89 4.99 3.36 30.56
C HIS A 89 5.22 3.53 32.06
N GLY A 90 4.16 3.26 32.83
CA GLY A 90 4.28 2.97 34.26
C GLY A 90 4.77 1.55 34.47
#